data_AF-A0A6P0L673-F1
#
_entry.id   AF-A0A6P0L673-F1
#
_cell.length_a   1.000
_cell.length_b   1.000
_cell.length_c   1.000
_cell.angle_alpha   90.00
_cell.angle_beta   90.00
_cell.angle_gamma   90.00
#
_symmetry.space_group_name_H-M   'P 1'
#
loop_
_entity.id
_entity.type
_entity.pdbx_description
1 polymer ?
#
loop_
_entity_poly.entity_id
_entity_poly.type
_entity_poly.pdbx_seq_one_letter_code
_entity_poly.pdbx_strand_id
1 'polypeptide(L)'
;MTKKRDTSRDGFKNRLENFALNNFKGIWEFIQSNDSLRHKVNKTIINNAVYKMPTRPHKLSAIAPYTSWDSLTDRTWIGRHLPPDPEFNKEGNLPPVKDLAVLFGKKEGKTIYSEKSTLLFPYWVQWFTDGFLRTDRYNRLKNTSNHGIDLSPVYGLNRKSTDMLRSNQGGKLKSQIINGEEYPLFYYDDPEKGVVKPEFDGLYEPLNDEKRLDPAKKAKLFAMGVERANVQIGYVMFNVLFLREHNRLCDLLAKHYPDWDDERLFQTARNIVMVVIMKIVVEEYVNHITSYYFNFIVDPPAFTNQKWYRQNWMTVEFGLVYRWHSALPETLTYDSKQIPM
;
A
#
# COMPACT_ATOMS: atom_id res chain seq x y z
N MET A 1 -15.42 19.93 -23.51
CA MET A 1 -13.97 19.70 -23.74
C MET A 1 -13.26 19.71 -22.39
N THR A 2 -12.74 18.58 -21.93
CA THR A 2 -11.82 18.54 -20.79
C THR A 2 -10.57 19.34 -21.17
N LYS A 3 -10.27 20.42 -20.44
CA LYS A 3 -9.00 21.14 -20.63
C LYS A 3 -7.88 20.12 -20.45
N LYS A 4 -7.05 19.94 -21.48
CA LYS A 4 -5.84 19.12 -21.37
C LYS A 4 -4.99 19.66 -20.21
N ARG A 5 -4.36 18.76 -19.45
CA ARG A 5 -3.42 19.13 -18.38
C ARG A 5 -2.38 20.11 -18.94
N ASP A 6 -2.08 21.18 -18.20
CA ASP A 6 -0.98 22.08 -18.56
C ASP A 6 0.36 21.33 -18.46
N THR A 7 1.19 21.43 -19.50
CA THR A 7 2.50 20.77 -19.60
C THR A 7 3.66 21.77 -19.59
N SER A 8 3.38 23.06 -19.36
CA SER A 8 4.37 24.14 -19.34
C SER A 8 5.52 23.89 -18.35
N ARG A 9 5.25 23.21 -17.24
CA ARG A 9 6.21 22.90 -16.18
C ARG A 9 6.83 21.51 -16.24
N ASP A 10 6.49 20.69 -17.23
CA ASP A 10 6.99 19.31 -17.31
C ASP A 10 8.49 19.26 -17.67
N GLY A 11 9.00 20.29 -18.35
CA GLY A 11 10.37 20.32 -18.88
C GLY A 11 10.54 19.51 -20.16
N PHE A 12 11.52 19.87 -20.99
CA PHE A 12 11.72 19.22 -22.31
C PHE A 12 12.05 17.73 -22.21
N LYS A 13 13.00 17.36 -21.32
CA LYS A 13 13.44 15.97 -21.15
C LYS A 13 12.30 15.03 -20.75
N ASN A 14 11.48 15.42 -19.76
CA ASN A 14 10.36 14.58 -19.32
C ASN A 14 9.27 14.47 -20.39
N ARG A 15 9.02 15.53 -21.17
CA ARG A 15 8.09 15.47 -22.29
C ARG A 15 8.56 14.52 -23.38
N LEU A 16 9.85 14.53 -23.72
CA LEU A 16 10.43 13.61 -24.69
C LEU A 16 10.39 12.16 -24.20
N GLU A 17 10.76 11.92 -22.94
CA GLU A 17 10.69 10.60 -22.31
C GLU A 17 9.25 10.06 -22.31
N ASN A 18 8.29 10.87 -21.86
CA ASN A 18 6.88 10.50 -21.88
C ASN A 18 6.38 10.26 -23.31
N PHE A 19 6.78 11.08 -24.28
CA PHE A 19 6.45 10.85 -25.68
C PHE A 19 7.00 9.49 -26.17
N ALA A 20 8.27 9.20 -25.95
CA ALA A 20 8.88 7.93 -26.37
C ALA A 20 8.19 6.71 -25.73
N LEU A 21 7.94 6.73 -24.42
CA LEU A 21 7.33 5.61 -23.69
C LEU A 21 5.88 5.32 -24.09
N ASN A 22 5.16 6.33 -24.61
CA ASN A 22 3.76 6.22 -25.03
C ASN A 22 3.58 6.13 -26.56
N ASN A 23 4.68 6.10 -27.32
CA ASN A 23 4.65 5.99 -28.79
C ASN A 23 5.54 4.83 -29.24
N PHE A 24 5.53 4.54 -30.55
CA PHE A 24 6.40 3.53 -31.16
C PHE A 24 6.23 2.10 -30.62
N LYS A 25 4.97 1.64 -30.48
CA LYS A 25 4.63 0.32 -29.94
C LYS A 25 5.51 -0.82 -30.51
N GLY A 26 5.69 -0.89 -31.84
CA GLY A 26 6.51 -1.92 -32.47
C GLY A 26 7.99 -1.93 -32.06
N ILE A 27 8.56 -0.76 -31.74
CA ILE A 27 9.94 -0.68 -31.20
C ILE A 27 9.98 -1.27 -29.80
N TRP A 28 8.99 -0.95 -28.96
CA TRP A 28 8.92 -1.52 -27.60
C TRP A 28 8.65 -3.01 -27.62
N GLU A 29 7.83 -3.51 -28.54
CA GLU A 29 7.58 -4.95 -28.74
C GLU A 29 8.88 -5.66 -29.16
N PHE A 30 9.66 -5.07 -30.09
CA PHE A 30 10.98 -5.59 -30.49
C PHE A 30 11.99 -5.60 -29.33
N ILE A 31 12.06 -4.52 -28.55
CA ILE A 31 12.96 -4.46 -27.38
C ILE A 31 12.58 -5.54 -26.36
N GLN A 32 11.28 -5.74 -26.12
CA GLN A 32 10.78 -6.68 -25.11
C GLN A 32 10.85 -8.15 -25.55
N SER A 33 10.92 -8.43 -26.85
CA SER A 33 11.10 -9.80 -27.37
C SER A 33 12.54 -10.31 -27.24
N ASN A 34 13.51 -9.42 -26.96
CA ASN A 34 14.89 -9.80 -26.67
C ASN A 34 15.20 -9.63 -25.17
N ASP A 35 15.49 -10.73 -24.48
CA ASP A 35 15.71 -10.71 -23.03
C ASP A 35 16.85 -9.75 -22.60
N SER A 36 17.99 -9.76 -23.29
CA SER A 36 19.11 -8.88 -22.94
C SER A 36 18.75 -7.40 -23.07
N LEU A 37 18.06 -7.02 -24.15
CA LEU A 37 17.58 -5.66 -24.36
C LEU A 37 16.51 -5.29 -23.33
N ARG A 38 15.53 -6.18 -23.09
CA ARG A 38 14.47 -5.98 -22.10
C ARG A 38 15.05 -5.67 -20.72
N HIS A 39 16.01 -6.46 -20.22
CA HIS A 39 16.64 -6.21 -18.92
C HIS A 39 17.44 -4.91 -18.87
N LYS A 40 18.24 -4.61 -19.91
CA LYS A 40 19.02 -3.35 -19.99
C LYS A 40 18.11 -2.12 -20.03
N VAL A 41 17.04 -2.17 -20.82
CA VAL A 41 16.08 -1.08 -20.96
C VAL A 41 15.23 -0.94 -19.69
N ASN A 42 14.78 -2.04 -19.08
CA ASN A 42 14.09 -2.06 -17.78
C ASN A 42 14.89 -1.30 -16.72
N LYS A 43 16.18 -1.68 -16.55
CA LYS A 43 17.10 -1.02 -15.63
C LYS A 43 17.23 0.48 -15.92
N THR A 44 17.37 0.84 -17.20
CA THR A 44 17.57 2.22 -17.62
C THR A 44 16.35 3.09 -17.33
N ILE A 45 15.15 2.64 -17.67
CA ILE A 45 13.91 3.40 -17.45
C ILE A 45 13.63 3.52 -15.94
N ILE A 46 13.78 2.44 -15.17
CA ILE A 46 13.60 2.47 -13.70
C ILE A 46 14.59 3.46 -13.07
N ASN A 47 15.88 3.39 -13.42
CA ASN A 47 16.86 4.35 -12.93
C ASN A 47 16.50 5.79 -13.28
N ASN A 48 16.11 6.05 -14.54
CA ASN A 48 15.71 7.39 -14.97
C ASN A 48 14.52 7.92 -14.17
N ALA A 49 13.54 7.06 -13.84
CA ALA A 49 12.40 7.43 -13.01
C ALA A 49 12.81 7.71 -11.56
N VAL A 50 13.57 6.80 -10.93
CA VAL A 50 13.95 6.91 -9.51
C VAL A 50 14.90 8.09 -9.26
N TYR A 51 15.85 8.35 -10.17
CA TYR A 51 16.80 9.47 -10.06
C TYR A 51 16.19 10.86 -10.29
N LYS A 52 14.88 10.95 -10.59
CA LYS A 52 14.16 12.24 -10.56
C LYS A 52 14.08 12.83 -9.16
N MET A 53 14.23 12.00 -8.12
CA MET A 53 14.24 12.43 -6.72
C MET A 53 15.63 12.21 -6.09
N PRO A 54 16.02 13.02 -5.08
CA PRO A 54 17.22 12.77 -4.29
C PRO A 54 17.22 11.37 -3.67
N THR A 55 18.37 10.71 -3.67
CA THR A 55 18.52 9.38 -3.05
C THR A 55 18.51 9.49 -1.53
N ARG A 56 17.97 8.47 -0.86
CA ARG A 56 17.99 8.35 0.60
C ARG A 56 19.41 8.23 1.17
N PRO A 57 19.66 8.60 2.44
CA PRO A 57 18.69 9.09 3.44
C PRO A 57 18.09 10.45 3.07
N HIS A 58 16.86 10.71 3.51
CA HIS A 58 16.23 12.01 3.30
C HIS A 58 16.96 13.06 4.13
N LYS A 59 17.18 14.25 3.59
CA LYS A 59 17.81 15.35 4.34
C LYS A 59 16.90 15.93 5.43
N LEU A 60 15.59 15.73 5.29
CA LEU A 60 14.57 16.37 6.11
C LEU A 60 13.54 15.33 6.59
N SER A 61 13.00 15.58 7.77
CA SER A 61 11.82 14.92 8.31
C SER A 61 10.93 15.96 8.97
N ALA A 62 9.80 15.54 9.53
CA ALA A 62 8.87 16.43 10.21
C ALA A 62 9.34 16.86 11.62
N ILE A 63 10.52 16.40 12.07
CA ILE A 63 11.07 16.78 13.39
C ILE A 63 11.52 18.23 13.45
N ALA A 64 12.14 18.75 12.38
CA ALA A 64 12.77 20.07 12.34
C ALA A 64 12.89 20.56 10.88
N PRO A 65 12.95 21.89 10.65
CA PRO A 65 13.11 22.46 9.30
C PRO A 65 14.53 22.34 8.73
N TYR A 66 15.45 21.67 9.43
CA TYR A 66 16.86 21.49 9.06
C TYR A 66 17.32 20.05 9.28
N THR A 67 18.48 19.70 8.74
CA THR A 67 19.10 18.38 8.92
C THR A 67 19.77 18.28 10.29
N SER A 68 19.43 17.27 11.07
CA SER A 68 20.03 16.91 12.35
C SER A 68 20.22 15.40 12.41
N TRP A 69 20.98 14.90 13.39
CA TRP A 69 21.13 13.45 13.58
C TRP A 69 19.77 12.77 13.79
N ASP A 70 18.91 13.37 14.61
CA ASP A 70 17.57 12.86 14.87
C ASP A 70 16.70 12.87 13.60
N SER A 71 16.79 13.90 12.76
CA SER A 71 16.03 13.97 11.51
C SER A 71 16.47 12.96 10.44
N LEU A 72 17.68 12.41 10.58
CA LEU A 72 18.24 11.38 9.70
C LEU A 72 17.99 9.94 10.20
N THR A 73 17.65 9.76 11.47
CA THR A 73 17.65 8.44 12.12
C THR A 73 16.33 8.05 12.79
N ASP A 74 15.56 9.01 13.34
CA ASP A 74 14.27 8.73 13.97
C ASP A 74 13.16 8.59 12.93
N ARG A 75 12.97 7.36 12.47
CA ARG A 75 11.94 6.97 11.49
C ARG A 75 10.52 6.97 12.05
N THR A 76 10.32 7.26 13.35
CA THR A 76 8.97 7.53 13.89
C THR A 76 8.43 8.86 13.35
N TRP A 77 9.28 9.76 12.85
CA TRP A 77 8.87 10.97 12.14
C TRP A 77 8.68 10.73 10.65
N ILE A 78 7.71 11.42 10.05
CA ILE A 78 7.47 11.37 8.61
C ILE A 78 8.62 12.06 7.88
N GLY A 79 9.15 11.46 6.82
CA GLY A 79 10.21 12.04 5.99
C GLY A 79 9.70 13.22 5.15
N ARG A 80 10.60 14.05 4.63
CA ARG A 80 10.26 15.17 3.75
C ARG A 80 11.25 15.31 2.60
N HIS A 81 10.75 15.69 1.44
CA HIS A 81 11.58 16.09 0.31
C HIS A 81 11.89 17.59 0.32
N LEU A 82 10.93 18.41 0.78
CA LEU A 82 11.06 19.86 0.83
C LEU A 82 10.94 20.41 2.26
N PRO A 83 11.66 21.50 2.59
CA PRO A 83 11.52 22.17 3.88
C PRO A 83 10.10 22.76 4.05
N PRO A 84 9.65 23.02 5.28
CA PRO A 84 8.44 23.80 5.49
C PRO A 84 8.65 25.22 4.98
N ASP A 85 7.54 25.84 4.59
CA ASP A 85 7.49 27.28 4.30
C ASP A 85 6.56 27.93 5.34
N PRO A 86 7.08 28.35 6.51
CA PRO A 86 6.26 28.93 7.56
C PRO A 86 5.56 30.21 7.10
N GLU A 87 6.19 31.00 6.24
CA GLU A 87 5.62 32.24 5.70
C GLU A 87 4.41 31.94 4.82
N PHE A 88 4.54 31.02 3.85
CA PHE A 88 3.41 30.60 3.03
C PHE A 88 2.27 29.99 3.87
N ASN A 89 2.61 29.27 4.94
CA ASN A 89 1.64 28.61 5.82
C ASN A 89 1.10 29.48 6.96
N LYS A 90 1.41 30.78 7.01
CA LYS A 90 0.80 31.70 7.99
C LYS A 90 -0.71 31.74 7.82
N GLU A 91 -1.41 31.86 8.95
CA GLU A 91 -2.86 32.04 8.97
C GLU A 91 -3.24 33.26 8.12
N GLY A 92 -4.25 33.09 7.25
CA GLY A 92 -4.68 34.11 6.30
C GLY A 92 -4.03 34.05 4.90
N ASN A 93 -2.91 33.34 4.72
CA ASN A 93 -2.25 33.21 3.40
C ASN A 93 -2.86 32.13 2.49
N LEU A 94 -3.66 31.23 3.06
CA LEU A 94 -4.31 30.14 2.33
C LEU A 94 -5.81 30.37 2.22
N PRO A 95 -6.45 29.96 1.10
CA PRO A 95 -7.90 29.96 1.01
C PRO A 95 -8.52 29.12 2.13
N PRO A 96 -9.67 29.53 2.70
CA PRO A 96 -10.42 28.71 3.63
C PRO A 96 -10.69 27.31 3.05
N VAL A 97 -10.52 26.26 3.86
CA VAL A 97 -10.70 24.86 3.41
C VAL A 97 -12.08 24.63 2.79
N LYS A 98 -13.12 25.27 3.34
CA LYS A 98 -14.50 25.21 2.81
C LYS A 98 -14.60 25.69 1.36
N ASP A 99 -13.78 26.66 0.96
CA ASP A 99 -13.78 27.24 -0.39
C ASP A 99 -13.07 26.31 -1.39
N LEU A 100 -12.22 25.40 -0.90
CA LEU A 100 -11.53 24.39 -1.71
C LEU A 100 -12.38 23.15 -1.97
N ALA A 101 -13.47 22.93 -1.24
CA ALA A 101 -14.32 21.74 -1.39
C ALA A 101 -14.85 21.57 -2.83
N VAL A 102 -15.10 22.69 -3.53
CA VAL A 102 -15.54 22.71 -4.93
C VAL A 102 -14.55 22.02 -5.89
N LEU A 103 -13.25 21.98 -5.54
CA LEU A 103 -12.22 21.35 -6.36
C LEU A 103 -12.26 19.82 -6.29
N PHE A 104 -12.86 19.27 -5.24
CA PHE A 104 -12.98 17.82 -5.01
C PHE A 104 -14.41 17.31 -5.24
N GLY A 105 -15.35 18.21 -5.52
CA GLY A 105 -16.71 17.87 -5.90
C GLY A 105 -16.78 17.18 -7.26
N LYS A 106 -17.79 16.34 -7.43
CA LYS A 106 -18.02 15.67 -8.72
C LYS A 106 -18.48 16.68 -9.75
N LYS A 107 -17.93 16.58 -10.95
CA LYS A 107 -18.40 17.36 -12.08
C LYS A 107 -19.85 16.97 -12.38
N GLU A 108 -20.76 17.95 -12.34
CA GLU A 108 -22.20 17.75 -12.55
C GLU A 108 -22.85 16.74 -11.57
N GLY A 109 -22.22 16.45 -10.42
CA GLY A 109 -22.74 15.48 -9.45
C GLY A 109 -22.75 14.03 -9.94
N LYS A 110 -22.06 13.70 -11.04
CA LYS A 110 -22.08 12.36 -11.64
C LYS A 110 -20.79 11.60 -11.34
N THR A 111 -20.94 10.31 -11.03
CA THR A 111 -19.81 9.37 -11.00
C THR A 111 -19.32 9.11 -12.43
N ILE A 112 -18.02 9.30 -12.67
CA ILE A 112 -17.36 9.00 -13.94
C ILE A 112 -16.58 7.69 -13.74
N TYR A 113 -17.02 6.63 -14.41
CA TYR A 113 -16.35 5.34 -14.33
C TYR A 113 -15.09 5.30 -15.18
N SER A 114 -14.08 4.57 -14.70
CA SER A 114 -12.88 4.30 -15.47
C SER A 114 -13.16 3.25 -16.54
N GLU A 115 -12.75 3.51 -17.78
CA GLU A 115 -12.78 2.52 -18.87
C GLU A 115 -11.65 1.48 -18.74
N LYS A 116 -10.63 1.77 -17.91
CA LYS A 116 -9.43 0.94 -17.75
C LYS A 116 -9.41 0.14 -16.45
N SER A 117 -9.84 0.74 -15.34
CA SER A 117 -9.69 0.16 -14.00
C SER A 117 -11.03 -0.35 -13.46
N THR A 118 -11.02 -1.56 -12.92
CA THR A 118 -12.14 -2.09 -12.11
C THR A 118 -11.99 -1.67 -10.64
N LEU A 119 -13.01 -1.97 -9.82
CA LEU A 119 -12.99 -1.70 -8.37
C LEU A 119 -11.90 -2.49 -7.62
N LEU A 120 -11.34 -3.54 -8.22
CA LEU A 120 -10.20 -4.27 -7.67
C LEU A 120 -8.98 -3.36 -7.48
N PHE A 121 -8.78 -2.41 -8.40
CA PHE A 121 -7.63 -1.51 -8.40
C PHE A 121 -7.60 -0.57 -7.17
N PRO A 122 -8.62 0.25 -6.87
CA PRO A 122 -8.59 1.09 -5.68
C PRO A 122 -8.57 0.28 -4.37
N TYR A 123 -9.20 -0.90 -4.34
CA TYR A 123 -9.08 -1.80 -3.19
C TYR A 123 -7.66 -2.29 -2.97
N TRP A 124 -6.96 -2.69 -4.04
CA TRP A 124 -5.56 -3.08 -3.98
C TRP A 124 -4.69 -1.92 -3.49
N VAL A 125 -4.88 -0.72 -4.07
CA VAL A 125 -4.12 0.48 -3.69
C VAL A 125 -4.28 0.79 -2.22
N GLN A 126 -5.50 0.79 -1.70
CA GLN A 126 -5.75 1.05 -0.29
C GLN A 126 -5.09 -0.01 0.59
N TRP A 127 -5.34 -1.29 0.31
CA TRP A 127 -4.79 -2.40 1.10
C TRP A 127 -3.26 -2.39 1.13
N PHE A 128 -2.63 -2.21 -0.03
CA PHE A 128 -1.19 -2.17 -0.18
C PHE A 128 -0.56 -0.98 0.54
N THR A 129 -1.09 0.22 0.32
CA THR A 129 -0.50 1.45 0.86
C THR A 129 -0.74 1.65 2.35
N ASP A 130 -1.86 1.18 2.90
CA ASP A 130 -2.12 1.21 4.35
C ASP A 130 -1.13 0.35 5.15
N GLY A 131 -0.40 -0.55 4.48
CA GLY A 131 0.72 -1.29 5.06
C GLY A 131 1.90 -0.40 5.46
N PHE A 132 2.08 0.77 4.83
CA PHE A 132 3.22 1.65 5.08
C PHE A 132 2.91 3.17 5.17
N LEU A 133 1.77 3.65 4.68
CA LEU A 133 1.33 5.05 4.81
C LEU A 133 0.50 5.26 6.08
N ARG A 134 1.18 5.24 7.23
CA ARG A 134 0.51 5.16 8.54
C ARG A 134 0.79 6.37 9.41
N THR A 135 0.08 7.47 9.17
CA THR A 135 0.16 8.67 10.04
C THR A 135 -0.30 8.35 11.46
N ASP A 136 0.46 8.80 12.45
CA ASP A 136 0.11 8.61 13.85
C ASP A 136 -1.13 9.45 14.23
N ARG A 137 -2.00 8.87 15.06
CA ARG A 137 -3.31 9.45 15.41
C ARG A 137 -3.20 10.64 16.35
N TYR A 138 -2.20 10.66 17.21
CA TYR A 138 -2.02 11.66 18.26
C TYR A 138 -1.01 12.73 17.86
N ASN A 139 -0.08 12.40 16.95
CA ASN A 139 0.88 13.34 16.38
C ASN A 139 1.00 13.15 14.87
N ARG A 140 0.38 14.04 14.10
CA ARG A 140 0.34 13.96 12.62
C ARG A 140 1.69 14.19 11.92
N LEU A 141 2.72 14.59 12.66
CA LEU A 141 4.10 14.68 12.18
C LEU A 141 4.83 13.33 12.28
N LYS A 142 4.28 12.39 13.05
CA LYS A 142 4.78 11.04 13.25
C LYS A 142 4.00 10.01 12.43
N ASN A 143 4.56 8.81 12.38
CA ASN A 143 3.99 7.65 11.74
C ASN A 143 4.21 6.39 12.58
N THR A 144 3.34 5.39 12.41
CA THR A 144 3.43 4.07 13.05
C THR A 144 3.92 2.99 12.08
N SER A 145 4.44 3.40 10.93
CA SER A 145 4.93 2.51 9.89
C SER A 145 6.32 1.99 10.22
N ASN A 146 6.60 0.75 9.85
CA ASN A 146 7.98 0.25 9.77
C ASN A 146 8.67 0.62 8.45
N HIS A 147 7.96 1.34 7.56
CA HIS A 147 8.34 1.79 6.21
C HIS A 147 8.68 0.65 5.23
N GLY A 148 8.43 -0.60 5.61
CA GLY A 148 8.64 -1.77 4.78
C GLY A 148 7.44 -2.07 3.90
N ILE A 149 7.64 -2.99 2.97
CA ILE A 149 6.53 -3.67 2.30
C ILE A 149 6.57 -5.12 2.78
N ASP A 150 6.08 -5.31 4.00
CA ASP A 150 6.22 -6.52 4.80
C ASP A 150 4.90 -7.26 5.02
N LEU A 151 3.86 -6.81 4.30
CA LEU A 151 2.45 -7.17 4.47
C LEU A 151 1.98 -7.05 5.92
N SER A 152 2.29 -5.94 6.60
CA SER A 152 1.73 -5.63 7.92
C SER A 152 0.19 -5.75 8.01
N PRO A 153 -0.63 -5.53 6.96
CA PRO A 153 -2.07 -5.81 7.04
C PRO A 153 -2.39 -7.27 7.40
N VAL A 154 -1.56 -8.22 6.97
CA VAL A 154 -1.74 -9.66 7.22
C VAL A 154 -0.97 -10.11 8.46
N TYR A 155 0.29 -9.69 8.60
CA TYR A 155 1.20 -10.22 9.62
C TYR A 155 1.36 -9.33 10.86
N GLY A 156 0.77 -8.13 10.88
CA GLY A 156 1.00 -7.15 11.94
C GLY A 156 2.30 -6.36 11.78
N LEU A 157 2.35 -5.20 12.45
CA LEU A 157 3.45 -4.24 12.35
C LEU A 157 4.75 -4.66 13.03
N ASN A 158 4.69 -5.56 14.02
CA ASN A 158 5.82 -5.93 14.85
C ASN A 158 5.70 -7.39 15.32
N ARG A 159 6.77 -7.91 15.94
CA ARG A 159 6.81 -9.32 16.38
C ARG A 159 5.66 -9.69 17.31
N LYS A 160 5.28 -8.80 18.24
CA LYS A 160 4.18 -9.04 19.19
C LYS A 160 2.85 -9.26 18.45
N SER A 161 2.50 -8.38 17.50
CA SER A 161 1.27 -8.54 16.71
C SER A 161 1.35 -9.72 15.74
N THR A 162 2.53 -10.02 15.18
CA THR A 162 2.73 -11.23 14.39
C THR A 162 2.46 -12.50 15.19
N ASP A 163 3.02 -12.62 16.39
CA ASP A 163 2.86 -13.81 17.22
C ASP A 163 1.41 -14.00 17.71
N MET A 164 0.67 -12.90 17.94
CA MET A 164 -0.77 -12.95 18.22
C MET A 164 -1.59 -13.57 17.07
N LEU A 165 -1.15 -13.40 15.81
CA LEU A 165 -1.87 -13.88 14.62
C LEU A 165 -1.44 -15.28 14.17
N ARG A 166 -0.32 -15.81 14.68
CA ARG A 166 0.20 -17.13 14.32
C ARG A 166 -0.52 -18.25 15.05
N SER A 167 -0.77 -19.36 14.36
CA SER A 167 -1.26 -20.58 14.99
C SER A 167 -0.15 -21.26 15.83
N ASN A 168 1.11 -20.97 15.51
CA ASN A 168 2.31 -21.69 15.99
C ASN A 168 2.23 -23.19 15.72
N GLN A 169 1.50 -23.57 14.66
CA GLN A 169 1.38 -24.92 14.17
C GLN A 169 1.55 -24.94 12.65
N GLY A 170 2.55 -25.68 12.17
CA GLY A 170 2.83 -25.85 10.74
C GLY A 170 3.25 -24.57 10.03
N GLY A 171 3.73 -23.55 10.75
CA GLY A 171 4.10 -22.24 10.25
C GLY A 171 2.92 -21.32 9.92
N LYS A 172 1.69 -21.69 10.28
CA LYS A 172 0.47 -21.04 9.77
C LYS A 172 0.02 -19.81 10.57
N LEU A 173 -0.87 -19.04 9.95
CA LEU A 173 -1.71 -18.04 10.61
C LEU A 173 -2.98 -18.68 11.17
N LYS A 174 -3.51 -18.12 12.25
CA LYS A 174 -4.79 -18.51 12.85
C LYS A 174 -5.94 -18.27 11.87
N SER A 175 -6.78 -19.28 11.68
CA SER A 175 -7.95 -19.22 10.80
C SER A 175 -9.12 -20.06 11.33
N GLN A 176 -10.29 -19.85 10.76
CA GLN A 176 -11.53 -20.58 10.99
C GLN A 176 -12.22 -20.89 9.66
N ILE A 177 -13.11 -21.89 9.66
CA ILE A 177 -13.93 -22.23 8.49
C ILE A 177 -15.33 -21.63 8.66
N ILE A 178 -15.75 -20.80 7.70
CA ILE A 178 -17.10 -20.23 7.63
C ILE A 178 -17.68 -20.63 6.27
N ASN A 179 -18.80 -21.37 6.28
CA ASN A 179 -19.45 -21.85 5.06
C ASN A 179 -18.50 -22.62 4.11
N GLY A 180 -17.62 -23.45 4.66
CA GLY A 180 -16.67 -24.28 3.90
C GLY A 180 -15.40 -23.56 3.45
N GLU A 181 -15.24 -22.28 3.81
CA GLU A 181 -14.19 -21.41 3.31
C GLU A 181 -13.33 -20.88 4.48
N GLU A 182 -12.01 -20.74 4.27
CA GLU A 182 -11.06 -20.28 5.31
C GLU A 182 -11.08 -18.76 5.47
N TYR A 183 -11.25 -18.29 6.71
CA TYR A 183 -11.24 -16.88 7.10
C TYR A 183 -10.37 -16.66 8.36
N PRO A 184 -9.87 -15.44 8.63
CA PRO A 184 -9.26 -15.15 9.92
C PRO A 184 -10.25 -15.35 11.08
N LEU A 185 -9.73 -15.48 12.29
CA LEU A 185 -10.56 -15.54 13.50
C LEU A 185 -11.32 -14.22 13.72
N PHE A 186 -12.47 -14.27 14.41
CA PHE A 186 -13.16 -13.06 14.85
C PHE A 186 -12.37 -12.34 15.94
N TYR A 187 -12.45 -11.01 15.97
CA TYR A 187 -11.63 -10.17 16.85
C TYR A 187 -12.24 -9.96 18.24
N TYR A 188 -13.57 -9.82 18.32
CA TYR A 188 -14.27 -9.49 19.55
C TYR A 188 -14.78 -10.74 20.28
N ASP A 189 -14.71 -10.71 21.61
CA ASP A 189 -15.30 -11.72 22.50
C ASP A 189 -16.68 -11.30 22.99
N ASP A 190 -16.80 -10.05 23.44
CA ASP A 190 -18.07 -9.40 23.76
C ASP A 190 -18.22 -8.14 22.88
N PRO A 191 -18.91 -8.25 21.73
CA PRO A 191 -19.13 -7.12 20.82
C PRO A 191 -20.00 -6.00 21.40
N GLU A 192 -20.87 -6.29 22.39
CA GLU A 192 -21.71 -5.27 23.01
C GLU A 192 -20.86 -4.34 23.87
N LYS A 193 -19.95 -4.91 24.66
CA LYS A 193 -19.03 -4.16 25.52
C LYS A 193 -17.74 -3.76 24.81
N GLY A 194 -17.51 -4.25 23.59
CA GLY A 194 -16.27 -4.04 22.84
C GLY A 194 -15.06 -4.73 23.46
N VAL A 195 -15.25 -5.85 24.17
CA VAL A 195 -14.16 -6.65 24.74
C VAL A 195 -13.52 -7.47 23.62
N VAL A 196 -12.23 -7.25 23.42
CA VAL A 196 -11.40 -8.00 22.45
C VAL A 196 -11.08 -9.38 23.03
N LYS A 197 -10.96 -10.39 22.16
CA LYS A 197 -10.54 -11.74 22.61
C LYS A 197 -9.16 -11.69 23.27
N PRO A 198 -8.93 -12.43 24.38
CA PRO A 198 -7.66 -12.38 25.12
C PRO A 198 -6.42 -12.60 24.25
N GLU A 199 -6.50 -13.50 23.26
CA GLU A 199 -5.39 -13.78 22.34
C GLU A 199 -5.03 -12.65 21.37
N PHE A 200 -5.90 -11.63 21.26
CA PHE A 200 -5.71 -10.45 20.41
C PHE A 200 -5.65 -9.14 21.21
N ASP A 201 -5.56 -9.21 22.55
CA ASP A 201 -5.47 -8.02 23.38
C ASP A 201 -4.21 -7.19 23.05
N GLY A 202 -4.42 -5.96 22.62
CA GLY A 202 -3.36 -5.07 22.16
C GLY A 202 -2.79 -5.38 20.77
N LEU A 203 -3.51 -6.14 19.94
CA LEU A 203 -3.15 -6.36 18.53
C LEU A 203 -3.07 -5.04 17.76
N TYR A 204 -4.08 -4.18 17.94
CA TYR A 204 -4.12 -2.80 17.47
C TYR A 204 -5.07 -1.95 18.32
N GLU A 205 -4.98 -0.63 18.22
CA GLU A 205 -5.98 0.27 18.81
C GLU A 205 -7.17 0.44 17.85
N PRO A 206 -8.40 0.03 18.21
CA PRO A 206 -9.56 0.13 17.32
C PRO A 206 -9.82 1.57 16.86
N LEU A 207 -10.29 1.73 15.62
CA LEU A 207 -10.71 3.03 15.10
C LEU A 207 -12.00 3.52 15.78
N ASN A 208 -12.23 4.83 15.80
CA ASN A 208 -13.48 5.37 16.33
C ASN A 208 -14.71 4.83 15.59
N ASP A 209 -14.60 4.61 14.28
CA ASP A 209 -15.72 4.07 13.48
C ASP A 209 -15.98 2.61 13.83
N GLU A 210 -14.94 1.80 14.05
CA GLU A 210 -15.05 0.42 14.53
C GLU A 210 -15.73 0.36 15.91
N LYS A 211 -15.34 1.24 16.84
CA LYS A 211 -15.94 1.33 18.18
C LYS A 211 -17.45 1.62 18.12
N ARG A 212 -17.88 2.47 17.18
CA ARG A 212 -19.28 2.87 16.96
C ARG A 212 -20.12 1.86 16.19
N LEU A 213 -19.52 0.81 15.63
CA LEU A 213 -20.28 -0.23 14.93
C LEU A 213 -21.27 -0.90 15.87
N ASP A 214 -22.46 -1.16 15.31
CA ASP A 214 -23.48 -2.01 15.92
C ASP A 214 -22.88 -3.37 16.35
N PRO A 215 -23.28 -3.92 17.52
CA PRO A 215 -22.73 -5.18 18.02
C PRO A 215 -22.80 -6.34 17.04
N ALA A 216 -23.85 -6.47 16.23
CA ALA A 216 -23.99 -7.55 15.26
C ALA A 216 -23.00 -7.45 14.10
N LYS A 217 -22.61 -6.22 13.71
CA LYS A 217 -21.51 -6.00 12.75
C LYS A 217 -20.16 -6.23 13.40
N LYS A 218 -19.97 -5.74 14.63
CA LYS A 218 -18.74 -5.86 15.39
C LYS A 218 -18.36 -7.32 15.68
N ALA A 219 -19.37 -8.16 15.94
CA ALA A 219 -19.22 -9.62 16.09
C ALA A 219 -18.59 -10.33 14.88
N LYS A 220 -18.63 -9.70 13.70
CA LYS A 220 -18.14 -10.26 12.43
C LYS A 220 -16.82 -9.66 11.97
N LEU A 221 -16.20 -8.80 12.78
CA LEU A 221 -14.89 -8.23 12.46
C LEU A 221 -13.81 -9.29 12.68
N PHE A 222 -12.89 -9.36 11.73
CA PHE A 222 -11.79 -10.30 11.75
C PHE A 222 -10.57 -9.72 12.48
N ALA A 223 -9.85 -10.58 13.21
CA ALA A 223 -8.55 -10.27 13.76
C ALA A 223 -7.51 -10.29 12.64
N MET A 224 -6.92 -9.13 12.35
CA MET A 224 -5.97 -8.91 11.25
C MET A 224 -4.85 -7.98 11.72
N GLY A 225 -3.79 -7.84 10.93
CA GLY A 225 -2.55 -7.19 11.33
C GLY A 225 -2.62 -5.69 11.66
N VAL A 226 -3.66 -4.99 11.18
CA VAL A 226 -3.80 -3.54 11.39
C VAL A 226 -5.25 -3.13 11.63
N GLU A 227 -5.43 -2.01 12.31
CA GLU A 227 -6.70 -1.40 12.70
C GLU A 227 -7.62 -0.98 11.55
N ARG A 228 -7.08 -0.88 10.33
CA ARG A 228 -7.85 -0.56 9.12
C ARG A 228 -8.37 -1.79 8.40
N ALA A 229 -8.09 -2.99 8.91
CA ALA A 229 -8.25 -4.19 8.10
C ALA A 229 -9.70 -4.58 7.78
N ASN A 230 -10.65 -4.09 8.57
CA ASN A 230 -12.07 -4.33 8.41
C ASN A 230 -12.86 -3.13 7.85
N VAL A 231 -12.18 -2.06 7.37
CA VAL A 231 -12.87 -0.82 6.98
C VAL A 231 -13.75 -0.96 5.73
N GLN A 232 -13.44 -1.90 4.84
CA GLN A 232 -14.21 -2.17 3.63
C GLN A 232 -13.94 -3.59 3.07
N ILE A 233 -14.87 -4.11 2.27
CA ILE A 233 -14.89 -5.52 1.83
C ILE A 233 -13.68 -5.96 1.01
N GLY A 234 -13.18 -5.13 0.11
CA GLY A 234 -11.97 -5.37 -0.67
C GLY A 234 -10.72 -5.47 0.20
N TYR A 235 -10.64 -4.72 1.29
CA TYR A 235 -9.54 -4.84 2.24
C TYR A 235 -9.56 -6.21 2.94
N VAL A 236 -10.75 -6.63 3.39
CA VAL A 236 -10.97 -7.96 3.98
C VAL A 236 -10.64 -9.06 2.97
N MET A 237 -11.11 -8.92 1.72
CA MET A 237 -10.85 -9.86 0.63
C MET A 237 -9.35 -10.10 0.43
N PHE A 238 -8.53 -9.05 0.35
CA PHE A 238 -7.09 -9.22 0.18
C PHE A 238 -6.42 -9.85 1.40
N ASN A 239 -6.83 -9.51 2.63
CA ASN A 239 -6.30 -10.18 3.81
C ASN A 239 -6.63 -11.66 3.85
N VAL A 240 -7.88 -12.03 3.54
CA VAL A 240 -8.31 -13.44 3.44
C VAL A 240 -7.50 -14.16 2.37
N LEU A 241 -7.33 -13.55 1.18
CA LEU A 241 -6.58 -14.15 0.08
C LEU A 241 -5.12 -14.43 0.48
N PHE A 242 -4.43 -13.45 1.08
CA PHE A 242 -3.02 -13.61 1.44
C PHE A 242 -2.80 -14.43 2.72
N LEU A 243 -3.79 -14.52 3.62
CA LEU A 243 -3.79 -15.50 4.70
C LEU A 243 -3.84 -16.92 4.13
N ARG A 244 -4.77 -17.18 3.20
CA ARG A 244 -4.89 -18.49 2.55
C ARG A 244 -3.63 -18.84 1.77
N GLU A 245 -3.06 -17.89 1.03
CA GLU A 245 -1.82 -18.11 0.29
C GLU A 245 -0.65 -18.42 1.24
N HIS A 246 -0.55 -17.73 2.37
CA HIS A 246 0.45 -18.03 3.38
C HIS A 246 0.29 -19.46 3.93
N ASN A 247 -0.92 -19.84 4.35
CA ASN A 247 -1.19 -21.17 4.90
C ASN A 247 -0.95 -22.28 3.86
N ARG A 248 -1.33 -22.04 2.59
CA ARG A 248 -1.06 -22.95 1.46
C ARG A 248 0.44 -23.12 1.21
N LEU A 249 1.22 -22.04 1.27
CA LEU A 249 2.68 -22.10 1.14
C LEU A 249 3.33 -22.85 2.29
N CYS A 250 2.83 -22.69 3.52
CA CYS A 250 3.29 -23.46 4.66
C CYS A 250 3.08 -24.97 4.47
N ASP A 251 1.92 -25.39 3.97
CA ASP A 251 1.66 -26.81 3.65
C ASP A 251 2.59 -27.35 2.56
N LEU A 252 2.83 -26.56 1.51
CA LEU A 252 3.79 -26.94 0.47
C LEU A 252 5.21 -27.05 1.00
N LEU A 253 5.64 -26.11 1.84
CA LEU A 253 6.97 -26.12 2.44
C LEU A 253 7.13 -27.32 3.38
N ALA A 254 6.16 -27.59 4.25
CA ALA A 254 6.21 -28.73 5.16
C ALA A 254 6.26 -30.07 4.41
N LYS A 255 5.56 -30.17 3.27
CA LYS A 255 5.63 -31.36 2.40
C LYS A 255 7.01 -31.57 1.76
N HIS A 256 7.69 -30.50 1.34
CA HIS A 256 9.00 -30.60 0.67
C HIS A 256 10.17 -30.59 1.65
N TYR A 257 9.98 -30.03 2.84
CA TYR A 257 10.98 -29.89 3.89
C TYR A 257 10.42 -30.41 5.23
N PRO A 258 10.28 -31.74 5.40
CA PRO A 258 9.63 -32.34 6.58
C PRO A 258 10.31 -32.02 7.91
N ASP A 259 11.62 -31.73 7.89
CA ASP A 259 12.41 -31.44 9.09
C ASP A 259 12.37 -29.97 9.53
N TRP A 260 11.62 -29.10 8.83
CA TRP A 260 11.51 -27.69 9.20
C TRP A 260 10.51 -27.49 10.35
N ASP A 261 10.91 -26.66 11.31
CA ASP A 261 10.06 -26.24 12.41
C ASP A 261 9.03 -25.16 12.00
N ASP A 262 8.11 -24.85 12.90
CA ASP A 262 7.07 -23.84 12.71
C ASP A 262 7.63 -22.46 12.32
N GLU A 263 8.68 -22.01 13.01
CA GLU A 263 9.26 -20.68 12.78
C GLU A 263 9.88 -20.60 11.38
N ARG A 264 10.64 -21.62 10.96
CA ARG A 264 11.25 -21.63 9.64
C ARG A 264 10.21 -21.71 8.53
N LEU A 265 9.14 -22.50 8.71
CA LEU A 265 8.01 -22.55 7.78
C LEU A 265 7.36 -21.18 7.65
N PHE A 266 7.00 -20.55 8.78
CA PHE A 266 6.36 -19.24 8.82
C PHE A 266 7.21 -18.16 8.13
N GLN A 267 8.48 -18.02 8.52
CA GLN A 267 9.36 -16.99 7.98
C GLN A 267 9.61 -17.18 6.48
N THR A 268 9.77 -18.44 6.04
CA THR A 268 9.98 -18.74 4.62
C THR A 268 8.73 -18.46 3.79
N ALA A 269 7.55 -18.87 4.26
CA ALA A 269 6.28 -18.56 3.60
C ALA A 269 6.05 -17.03 3.53
N ARG A 270 6.30 -16.31 4.62
CA ARG A 270 6.22 -14.84 4.66
C ARG A 270 7.15 -14.18 3.61
N ASN A 271 8.40 -14.64 3.50
CA ASN A 271 9.34 -14.13 2.51
C ASN A 271 8.87 -14.38 1.06
N ILE A 272 8.33 -15.57 0.78
CA ILE A 272 7.78 -15.89 -0.54
C ILE A 272 6.61 -14.95 -0.87
N VAL A 273 5.67 -14.76 0.05
CA VAL A 273 4.53 -13.84 -0.15
C VAL A 273 5.01 -12.40 -0.40
N MET A 274 6.02 -11.91 0.32
CA MET A 274 6.60 -10.58 0.07
C MET A 274 7.14 -10.45 -1.36
N VAL A 275 7.84 -11.47 -1.86
CA VAL A 275 8.34 -11.50 -3.25
C VAL A 275 7.19 -11.52 -4.26
N VAL A 276 6.14 -12.29 -4.00
CA VAL A 276 4.92 -12.32 -4.84
C VAL A 276 4.29 -10.93 -4.90
N ILE A 277 4.13 -10.24 -3.76
CA ILE A 277 3.63 -8.86 -3.74
C ILE A 277 4.53 -7.92 -4.55
N MET A 278 5.86 -8.02 -4.41
CA MET A 278 6.77 -7.17 -5.20
C MET A 278 6.61 -7.40 -6.71
N LYS A 279 6.40 -8.66 -7.11
CA LYS A 279 6.12 -9.01 -8.51
C LYS A 279 4.81 -8.40 -8.98
N ILE A 280 3.72 -8.56 -8.24
CA ILE A 280 2.42 -7.94 -8.56
C ILE A 280 2.56 -6.41 -8.65
N VAL A 281 3.26 -5.79 -7.69
CA VAL A 281 3.44 -4.34 -7.65
C VAL A 281 4.13 -3.82 -8.91
N VAL A 282 5.24 -4.44 -9.32
CA VAL A 282 6.04 -3.94 -10.45
C VAL A 282 5.47 -4.39 -11.80
N GLU A 283 5.10 -5.66 -11.93
CA GLU A 283 4.75 -6.26 -13.23
C GLU A 283 3.27 -6.10 -13.58
N GLU A 284 2.40 -5.86 -12.62
CA GLU A 284 0.96 -5.70 -12.88
C GLU A 284 0.50 -4.31 -12.50
N TYR A 285 0.65 -3.92 -11.24
CA TYR A 285 0.13 -2.65 -10.72
C TYR A 285 0.81 -1.43 -11.36
N VAL A 286 2.14 -1.36 -11.38
CA VAL A 286 2.88 -0.25 -12.01
C VAL A 286 2.61 -0.23 -13.51
N ASN A 287 2.66 -1.37 -14.20
CA ASN A 287 2.34 -1.46 -15.62
C ASN A 287 0.90 -1.00 -15.90
N HIS A 288 -0.06 -1.32 -15.03
CA HIS A 288 -1.45 -0.89 -15.15
C HIS A 288 -1.63 0.62 -14.95
N ILE A 289 -0.94 1.26 -13.99
CA ILE A 289 -1.11 2.72 -13.78
C ILE A 289 -0.37 3.54 -14.84
N THR A 290 0.69 3.00 -15.41
CA THR A 290 1.37 3.67 -16.52
C THR A 290 0.57 3.49 -17.81
N SER A 291 0.79 4.40 -18.75
CA SER A 291 0.27 4.31 -20.12
C SER A 291 1.34 3.84 -21.11
N TYR A 292 2.48 3.35 -20.59
CA TYR A 292 3.65 3.04 -21.39
C TYR A 292 3.48 1.72 -22.16
N TYR A 293 4.12 1.63 -23.33
CA TYR A 293 4.18 0.37 -24.09
C TYR A 293 5.25 -0.59 -23.58
N PHE A 294 6.21 -0.10 -22.78
CA PHE A 294 7.20 -0.92 -22.11
C PHE A 294 6.63 -1.49 -20.81
N ASN A 295 6.63 -2.81 -20.66
CA ASN A 295 6.22 -3.48 -19.42
C ASN A 295 7.44 -3.67 -18.51
N PHE A 296 7.39 -3.08 -17.33
CA PHE A 296 8.39 -3.26 -16.28
C PHE A 296 8.41 -4.71 -15.78
N ILE A 297 9.61 -5.17 -15.45
CA ILE A 297 9.85 -6.50 -14.87
C ILE A 297 10.61 -6.37 -13.54
N VAL A 298 10.41 -7.34 -12.64
CA VAL A 298 11.19 -7.44 -11.40
C VAL A 298 12.58 -8.00 -11.71
N ASP A 299 13.62 -7.21 -11.44
CA ASP A 299 15.02 -7.59 -11.61
C ASP A 299 15.92 -7.05 -10.48
N PRO A 300 15.78 -7.54 -9.22
CA PRO A 300 16.51 -7.01 -8.08
C PRO A 300 18.05 -7.02 -8.23
N PRO A 301 18.68 -8.09 -8.77
CA PRO A 301 20.14 -8.13 -8.95
C PRO A 301 20.67 -6.96 -9.78
N ALA A 302 19.89 -6.45 -10.74
CA ALA A 302 20.30 -5.32 -11.57
C ALA A 302 20.53 -4.01 -10.79
N PHE A 303 20.03 -3.90 -9.56
CA PHE A 303 19.99 -2.64 -8.81
C PHE A 303 20.81 -2.61 -7.52
N THR A 304 21.47 -3.70 -7.14
CA THR A 304 22.20 -3.83 -5.86
C THR A 304 23.30 -2.78 -5.67
N ASN A 305 23.88 -2.27 -6.77
CA ASN A 305 24.92 -1.25 -6.76
C ASN A 305 24.40 0.19 -6.97
N GLN A 306 23.09 0.41 -7.05
CA GLN A 306 22.53 1.75 -7.28
C GLN A 306 22.55 2.58 -6.00
N LYS A 307 22.79 3.89 -6.15
CA LYS A 307 22.79 4.82 -5.01
C LYS A 307 21.43 4.91 -4.30
N TRP A 308 20.34 4.74 -5.03
CA TRP A 308 18.99 4.77 -4.48
C TRP A 308 18.57 3.46 -3.80
N TYR A 309 19.34 2.37 -3.95
CA TYR A 309 19.10 1.09 -3.29
C TYR A 309 19.41 1.22 -1.79
N ARG A 310 18.43 1.76 -1.06
CA ARG A 310 18.49 2.10 0.37
C ARG A 310 17.14 1.81 1.00
N GLN A 311 17.15 1.51 2.30
CA GLN A 311 15.93 1.29 3.08
C GLN A 311 14.94 2.44 2.87
N ASN A 312 13.66 2.06 2.82
CA ASN A 312 12.59 2.97 2.53
C ASN A 312 12.22 3.85 3.73
N TRP A 313 11.77 5.08 3.48
CA TRP A 313 11.24 5.98 4.48
C TRP A 313 10.18 6.84 3.82
N MET A 314 8.93 6.69 4.27
CA MET A 314 7.77 7.37 3.70
C MET A 314 7.80 8.86 4.01
N THR A 315 7.49 9.65 2.98
CA THR A 315 7.47 11.10 3.05
C THR A 315 6.05 11.64 3.03
N VAL A 316 5.85 12.85 3.55
CA VAL A 316 4.54 13.51 3.52
C VAL A 316 4.06 13.73 2.09
N GLU A 317 4.96 14.10 1.17
CA GLU A 317 4.65 14.32 -0.23
C GLU A 317 4.16 13.04 -0.91
N PHE A 318 4.76 11.88 -0.58
CA PHE A 318 4.29 10.59 -1.07
C PHE A 318 2.91 10.23 -0.48
N GLY A 319 2.68 10.53 0.79
CA GLY A 319 1.37 10.35 1.43
C GLY A 319 0.26 11.26 0.85
N LEU A 320 0.61 12.42 0.29
CA LEU A 320 -0.32 13.33 -0.37
C LEU A 320 -0.69 12.86 -1.78
N VAL A 321 0.29 12.40 -2.58
CA VAL A 321 0.01 11.96 -3.96
C VAL A 321 -0.85 10.70 -4.02
N TYR A 322 -0.82 9.85 -2.99
CA TYR A 322 -1.58 8.59 -2.92
C TYR A 322 -3.04 8.74 -2.43
N ARG A 323 -3.57 9.97 -2.31
CA ARG A 323 -4.96 10.22 -1.88
C ARG A 323 -5.95 10.05 -3.03
N TRP A 324 -6.04 8.86 -3.59
CA TRP A 324 -6.85 8.52 -4.77
C TRP A 324 -8.32 8.20 -4.45
N HIS A 325 -8.94 8.95 -3.54
CA HIS A 325 -10.33 8.71 -3.14
C HIS A 325 -11.34 8.84 -4.29
N SER A 326 -11.00 9.62 -5.33
CA SER A 326 -11.83 9.77 -6.54
C SER A 326 -11.92 8.49 -7.38
N ALA A 327 -11.11 7.46 -7.09
CA ALA A 327 -11.20 6.16 -7.76
C ALA A 327 -12.37 5.30 -7.26
N LEU A 328 -13.04 5.68 -6.17
CA LEU A 328 -14.19 4.96 -5.63
C LEU A 328 -15.50 5.50 -6.24
N PRO A 329 -16.37 4.66 -6.83
CA PRO A 329 -17.74 5.06 -7.20
C PRO A 329 -18.66 5.31 -5.99
N GLU A 330 -19.87 5.82 -6.23
CA GLU A 330 -20.91 6.01 -5.19
C GLU A 330 -21.59 4.71 -4.80
N THR A 331 -21.76 3.84 -5.78
CA THR A 331 -22.45 2.59 -5.64
C THR A 331 -21.62 1.49 -6.25
N LEU A 332 -21.77 0.30 -5.71
CA LEU A 332 -21.25 -0.91 -6.30
C LEU A 332 -22.42 -1.84 -6.63
N THR A 333 -22.30 -2.59 -7.72
CA THR A 333 -23.29 -3.60 -8.07
C THR A 333 -22.89 -4.93 -7.46
N TYR A 334 -23.73 -5.45 -6.57
CA TYR A 334 -23.57 -6.76 -5.95
C TYR A 334 -24.88 -7.55 -6.11
N ASP A 335 -24.79 -8.75 -6.67
CA ASP A 335 -25.96 -9.61 -6.94
C ASP A 335 -27.10 -8.86 -7.67
N SER A 336 -26.72 -8.17 -8.75
CA SER A 336 -27.61 -7.30 -9.56
C SER A 336 -28.27 -6.14 -8.80
N LYS A 337 -27.87 -5.85 -7.56
CA LYS A 337 -28.36 -4.74 -6.75
C LYS A 337 -27.30 -3.66 -6.61
N GLN A 338 -27.71 -2.40 -6.75
CA GLN A 338 -26.86 -1.26 -6.41
C GLN A 338 -26.85 -1.10 -4.89
N ILE A 339 -25.68 -1.11 -4.29
CA ILE A 339 -25.49 -0.79 -2.88
C ILE A 339 -24.59 0.44 -2.75
N PRO A 340 -24.86 1.34 -1.78
CA PRO A 340 -23.95 2.43 -1.48
C PRO A 340 -22.58 1.88 -1.08
N MET A 341 -21.52 2.55 -1.53
CA MET A 341 -20.16 2.25 -1.10
C MET A 341 -19.77 3.04 0.14
#